data_AF-A0A512PCI6-F1
#
_entry.id   AF-A0A512PCI6-F1
#
_cell.length_a   1.000
_cell.length_b   1.000
_cell.length_c   1.000
_cell.angle_alpha   90.00
_cell.angle_beta   90.00
_cell.angle_gamma   90.00
#
_symmetry.space_group_name_H-M   'P 1'
#
loop_
_entity.id
_entity.type
_entity.pdbx_description
1 polymer ?
#
loop_
_entity_poly.entity_id
_entity_poly.type
_entity_poly.pdbx_seq_one_letter_code
_entity_poly.pdbx_strand_id
1 'polypeptide(L)'
;MSETTTTTKWWHAEGAVRRARAGAVAVALALSLVAGAVWMSPSNAEPPTQAQVSSEEQRLAAENEALRNSLAARESELSDLQDSQAKAAAERAAGTASGKAKADADKAAAEAAAADKAAADQQAAAARGRAKATAEKAAAVAKGQAEAATARAEQAERDAAEASARAAQTAANQPTTPAPATKPTAPARDALLHPTTRQFGLYTTQSPFSWSEFDDVATQVGSTPTIAGYFQGWDSDFRTDAVTRSWSKGLLPMLTWESRPMAAANDQIVDPAYSLPVINSGTYDDYLRRYASDVATLGLPVAIRLDHEMNAAWYPWNEQGSGGASVNGNSPGDYVSMWRHVHDIFEAAGANQYVIWVWAPNIVNNLPAANQTLAYTQSLYPGDAYVDWVGLSGYYRPPYKDDQTPTFDYTYGRTLDQLRTITDKPIILAEIGASETGGNKPAWVTDLFDAFARPENGDIIGFAWFNLTVTTVSQGELVTNDWRIVSRPNTLAAFVDGISDPAAGF
;
A
#
# COMPACT_ATOMS: atom_id res chain seq x y z
N MET A 1 3.15 -12.62 77.23
CA MET A 1 3.10 -11.15 77.36
C MET A 1 2.16 -10.63 76.29
N SER A 2 1.02 -10.06 76.72
CA SER A 2 -0.03 -9.24 76.08
C SER A 2 -0.41 -9.49 74.61
N GLU A 3 -1.63 -9.93 74.30
CA GLU A 3 -2.91 -9.17 74.31
C GLU A 3 -2.86 -7.82 73.57
N THR A 4 -3.59 -7.72 72.46
CA THR A 4 -4.71 -6.75 72.35
C THR A 4 -5.72 -7.21 71.30
N THR A 5 -6.93 -7.43 71.78
CA THR A 5 -8.17 -7.76 71.08
C THR A 5 -8.84 -6.46 70.60
N THR A 6 -9.41 -6.44 69.38
CA THR A 6 -10.44 -5.44 69.04
C THR A 6 -11.70 -6.15 68.55
N THR A 7 -12.78 -5.97 69.31
CA THR A 7 -14.05 -6.67 69.20
C THR A 7 -15.06 -5.79 68.46
N THR A 8 -15.65 -6.26 67.36
CA THR A 8 -16.82 -5.60 66.74
C THR A 8 -18.07 -6.41 67.05
N LYS A 9 -18.88 -5.92 67.99
CA LYS A 9 -20.15 -6.55 68.43
C LYS A 9 -21.26 -6.32 67.41
N TRP A 10 -21.86 -7.41 66.95
CA TRP A 10 -23.16 -7.44 66.27
C TRP A 10 -24.28 -7.25 67.31
N TRP A 11 -25.21 -6.33 67.04
CA TRP A 11 -26.43 -6.16 67.84
C TRP A 11 -27.55 -7.04 67.26
N HIS A 12 -28.02 -8.01 68.06
CA HIS A 12 -29.24 -8.77 67.77
C HIS A 12 -30.49 -7.92 68.05
N ALA A 13 -31.41 -7.90 67.09
CA ALA A 13 -32.72 -7.27 67.19
C ALA A 13 -33.73 -8.18 67.94
N GLU A 14 -33.79 -8.10 69.26
CA GLU A 14 -34.77 -8.85 70.07
C GLU A 14 -36.12 -8.12 70.27
N GLY A 15 -36.23 -6.84 69.89
CA GLY A 15 -37.44 -6.03 70.12
C GLY A 15 -38.60 -6.23 69.14
N ALA A 16 -38.31 -6.61 67.89
CA ALA A 16 -39.32 -6.68 66.82
C ALA A 16 -40.19 -7.96 66.89
N VAL A 17 -39.61 -9.08 67.32
CA VAL A 17 -40.29 -10.39 67.34
C VAL A 17 -41.34 -10.50 68.45
N ARG A 18 -41.16 -9.80 69.58
CA ARG A 18 -42.14 -9.80 70.69
C ARG A 18 -43.41 -8.99 70.36
N ARG A 19 -43.29 -7.88 69.62
CA ARG A 19 -44.45 -7.07 69.19
C ARG A 19 -45.28 -7.77 68.12
N ALA A 20 -44.64 -8.48 67.19
CA ALA A 20 -45.34 -9.28 66.17
C ALA A 20 -46.13 -10.45 66.78
N ARG A 21 -45.59 -11.12 67.81
CA ARG A 21 -46.30 -12.21 68.53
C ARG A 21 -47.49 -11.72 69.36
N ALA A 22 -47.38 -10.54 69.99
CA ALA A 22 -48.50 -9.94 70.72
C ALA A 22 -49.65 -9.51 69.79
N GLY A 23 -49.33 -8.96 68.61
CA GLY A 23 -50.32 -8.60 67.58
C GLY A 23 -51.08 -9.82 67.03
N ALA A 24 -50.37 -10.93 66.77
CA ALA A 24 -51.00 -12.15 66.27
C ALA A 24 -51.97 -12.79 67.29
N VAL A 25 -51.64 -12.75 68.58
CA VAL A 25 -52.53 -13.26 69.64
C VAL A 25 -53.76 -12.38 69.83
N ALA A 26 -53.64 -11.06 69.70
CA ALA A 26 -54.78 -10.13 69.79
C ALA A 26 -55.76 -10.33 68.62
N VAL A 27 -55.26 -10.55 67.40
CA VAL A 27 -56.10 -10.85 66.22
C VAL A 27 -56.78 -12.21 66.35
N ALA A 28 -56.07 -13.23 66.85
CA ALA A 28 -56.65 -14.55 67.08
C ALA A 28 -57.77 -14.51 68.13
N LEU A 29 -57.60 -13.78 69.23
CA LEU A 29 -58.63 -13.61 70.26
C LEU A 29 -59.84 -12.82 69.75
N ALA A 30 -59.61 -11.78 68.94
CA ALA A 30 -60.70 -11.01 68.32
C ALA A 30 -61.52 -11.89 67.34
N LEU A 31 -60.86 -12.72 66.55
CA LEU A 31 -61.54 -13.66 65.63
C LEU A 31 -62.30 -14.76 66.38
N SER A 32 -61.77 -15.27 67.49
CA SER A 32 -62.49 -16.25 68.33
C SER A 32 -63.69 -15.64 69.05
N LEU A 33 -63.63 -14.36 69.46
CA LEU A 33 -64.77 -13.66 70.05
C LEU A 33 -65.88 -13.39 69.03
N VAL A 34 -65.53 -13.03 67.79
CA VAL A 34 -66.51 -12.88 66.70
C VAL A 34 -67.15 -14.22 66.35
N ALA A 35 -66.37 -15.30 66.26
CA ALA A 35 -66.90 -16.64 66.02
C ALA A 35 -67.82 -17.12 67.15
N GLY A 36 -67.48 -16.83 68.42
CA GLY A 36 -68.33 -17.14 69.58
C GLY A 36 -69.65 -16.35 69.60
N ALA A 37 -69.61 -15.05 69.25
CA ALA A 37 -70.80 -14.21 69.18
C ALA A 37 -71.76 -14.61 68.04
N VAL A 38 -71.21 -15.08 66.91
CA VAL A 38 -72.00 -15.62 65.79
C VAL A 38 -72.64 -16.97 66.15
N TRP A 39 -71.97 -17.79 66.97
CA TRP A 39 -72.48 -19.11 67.36
C TRP A 39 -73.49 -19.07 68.52
N MET A 40 -73.49 -18.01 69.34
CA MET A 40 -74.44 -17.82 70.45
C MET A 40 -75.64 -16.92 70.14
N SER A 41 -75.77 -16.41 68.90
CA SER A 41 -76.95 -15.60 68.52
C SER A 41 -78.17 -16.49 68.23
N PRO A 42 -79.36 -16.19 68.79
CA PRO A 42 -80.55 -17.01 68.60
C PRO A 42 -81.04 -16.99 67.15
N SER A 43 -81.31 -18.20 66.63
CA SER A 43 -81.81 -18.49 65.30
C SER A 43 -83.29 -18.14 65.16
N ASN A 44 -83.60 -16.95 64.64
CA ASN A 44 -84.88 -16.70 64.01
C ASN A 44 -84.83 -17.30 62.60
N ALA A 45 -85.43 -18.47 62.46
CA ALA A 45 -85.62 -19.14 61.17
C ALA A 45 -86.72 -18.44 60.37
N GLU A 46 -86.31 -17.66 59.38
CA GLU A 46 -87.14 -17.39 58.19
C GLU A 46 -86.62 -18.27 57.04
N PRO A 47 -87.50 -18.82 56.17
CA PRO A 47 -87.10 -19.71 55.08
C PRO A 47 -86.22 -18.97 54.06
N PRO A 48 -85.31 -19.66 53.33
CA PRO A 48 -84.31 -18.99 52.51
C PRO A 48 -84.99 -18.36 51.30
N THR A 49 -85.11 -17.03 51.30
CA THR A 49 -85.13 -16.26 50.06
C THR A 49 -83.85 -16.58 49.30
N GLN A 50 -83.97 -17.03 48.05
CA GLN A 50 -82.84 -17.12 47.12
C GLN A 50 -82.06 -15.81 47.21
N ALA A 51 -80.83 -15.86 47.73
CA ALA A 51 -79.94 -14.72 47.73
C ALA A 51 -79.74 -14.31 46.26
N GLN A 52 -80.37 -13.20 45.86
CA GLN A 52 -80.01 -12.54 44.62
C GLN A 52 -78.57 -12.10 44.77
N VAL A 53 -77.65 -12.87 44.16
CA VAL A 53 -76.24 -12.49 44.04
C VAL A 53 -76.21 -11.05 43.55
N SER A 54 -75.54 -10.18 44.30
CA SER A 54 -75.53 -8.76 43.96
C SER A 54 -74.92 -8.57 42.56
N SER A 55 -75.38 -7.57 41.82
CA SER A 55 -74.84 -7.27 40.49
C SER A 55 -73.32 -7.06 40.50
N GLU A 56 -72.77 -6.63 41.63
CA GLU A 56 -71.34 -6.45 41.84
C GLU A 56 -70.58 -7.78 41.99
N GLU A 57 -71.12 -8.77 42.69
CA GLU A 57 -70.52 -10.11 42.78
C GLU A 57 -70.52 -10.84 41.44
N GLN A 58 -71.59 -10.68 40.64
CA GLN A 58 -71.64 -11.24 39.28
C GLN A 58 -70.59 -10.58 38.36
N ARG A 59 -70.41 -9.26 38.48
CA ARG A 59 -69.36 -8.53 37.75
C ARG A 59 -67.96 -9.01 38.14
N LEU A 60 -67.67 -9.13 39.44
CA LEU A 60 -66.38 -9.59 39.94
C LEU A 60 -66.11 -11.05 39.54
N ALA A 61 -67.13 -11.91 39.51
CA ALA A 61 -66.99 -13.28 39.04
C ALA A 61 -66.61 -13.32 37.55
N ALA A 62 -67.28 -12.52 36.71
CA ALA A 62 -66.97 -12.40 35.29
C ALA A 62 -65.56 -11.82 35.04
N GLU A 63 -65.15 -10.83 35.83
CA GLU A 63 -63.80 -10.25 35.74
C GLU A 63 -62.71 -11.25 36.15
N ASN A 64 -62.94 -12.03 37.22
CA ASN A 64 -62.03 -13.09 37.63
C ASN A 64 -61.93 -14.21 36.58
N GLU A 65 -63.03 -14.55 35.92
CA GLU A 65 -63.03 -15.52 34.81
C GLU A 65 -62.25 -14.98 33.60
N ALA A 66 -62.45 -13.72 33.24
CA ALA A 66 -61.69 -13.05 32.18
C ALA A 66 -60.18 -13.00 32.49
N LEU A 67 -59.82 -12.70 33.72
CA LEU A 67 -58.42 -12.69 34.17
C LEU A 67 -57.79 -14.10 34.12
N ARG A 68 -58.53 -15.14 34.51
CA ARG A 68 -58.06 -16.53 34.40
C ARG A 68 -57.84 -16.95 32.95
N ASN A 69 -58.75 -16.58 32.06
CA ASN A 69 -58.62 -16.85 30.62
C ASN A 69 -57.42 -16.09 30.03
N SER A 70 -57.20 -14.84 30.44
CA SER A 70 -56.04 -14.06 30.02
C SER A 70 -54.73 -14.64 30.56
N LEU A 71 -54.72 -15.16 31.78
CA LEU A 71 -53.53 -15.79 32.36
C LEU A 71 -53.18 -17.07 31.61
N ALA A 72 -54.17 -17.94 31.35
CA ALA A 72 -53.97 -19.18 30.59
C ALA A 72 -53.46 -18.91 29.17
N ALA A 73 -53.97 -17.85 28.50
CA ALA A 73 -53.47 -17.45 27.19
C ALA A 73 -52.01 -16.97 27.23
N ARG A 74 -51.64 -16.19 28.26
CA ARG A 74 -50.26 -15.72 28.46
C ARG A 74 -49.30 -16.86 28.82
N GLU A 75 -49.74 -17.83 29.60
CA GLU A 75 -48.95 -19.03 29.92
C GLU A 75 -48.69 -19.87 28.65
N SER A 76 -49.68 -20.01 27.78
CA SER A 76 -49.50 -20.66 26.46
C SER A 76 -48.51 -19.91 25.58
N GLU A 77 -48.65 -18.58 25.46
CA GLU A 77 -47.73 -17.73 24.68
C GLU A 77 -46.29 -17.82 25.20
N LEU A 78 -46.12 -17.87 26.53
CA LEU A 78 -44.80 -18.04 27.15
C LEU A 78 -44.19 -19.41 26.83
N SER A 79 -44.99 -20.47 26.83
CA SER A 79 -44.54 -21.82 26.44
C SER A 79 -44.08 -21.85 24.98
N ASP A 80 -44.87 -21.28 24.06
CA ASP A 80 -44.54 -21.23 22.63
C ASP A 80 -43.25 -20.44 22.38
N LEU A 81 -43.06 -19.33 23.11
CA LEU A 81 -41.82 -18.53 23.06
C LEU A 81 -40.61 -19.31 23.57
N GLN A 82 -40.76 -20.07 24.66
CA GLN A 82 -39.68 -20.91 25.19
C GLN A 82 -39.27 -22.00 24.20
N ASP A 83 -40.24 -22.66 23.57
CA ASP A 83 -39.98 -23.70 22.56
C ASP A 83 -39.31 -23.11 21.32
N SER A 84 -39.74 -21.93 20.87
CA SER A 84 -39.12 -21.21 19.76
C SER A 84 -37.67 -20.82 20.06
N GLN A 85 -37.39 -20.32 21.27
CA GLN A 85 -36.02 -19.99 21.69
C GLN A 85 -35.13 -21.24 21.80
N ALA A 86 -35.65 -22.35 22.31
CA ALA A 86 -34.93 -23.62 22.39
C ALA A 86 -34.57 -24.14 20.99
N LYS A 87 -35.51 -24.08 20.04
CA LYS A 87 -35.27 -24.44 18.64
C LYS A 87 -34.20 -23.55 18.00
N ALA A 88 -34.31 -22.23 18.15
CA ALA A 88 -33.35 -21.29 17.61
C ALA A 88 -31.94 -21.45 18.23
N ALA A 89 -31.85 -21.85 19.50
CA ALA A 89 -30.57 -22.18 20.14
C ALA A 89 -29.95 -23.46 19.56
N ALA A 90 -30.76 -24.50 19.34
CA ALA A 90 -30.31 -25.75 18.72
C ALA A 90 -29.81 -25.54 17.29
N GLU A 91 -30.51 -24.75 16.48
CA GLU A 91 -30.11 -24.42 15.10
C GLU A 91 -28.80 -23.63 15.06
N ARG A 92 -28.61 -22.66 15.95
CA ARG A 92 -27.34 -21.91 16.08
C ARG A 92 -26.18 -22.82 16.49
N ALA A 93 -26.41 -23.74 17.44
CA ALA A 93 -25.41 -24.70 17.86
C ALA A 93 -24.99 -25.64 16.71
N ALA A 94 -25.97 -26.15 15.95
CA ALA A 94 -25.72 -26.99 14.77
C ALA A 94 -24.97 -26.23 13.67
N GLY A 95 -25.36 -24.98 13.40
CA GLY A 95 -24.67 -24.11 12.44
C GLY A 95 -23.21 -23.83 12.82
N THR A 96 -22.96 -23.58 14.11
CA THR A 96 -21.60 -23.36 14.64
C THR A 96 -20.74 -24.62 14.52
N ALA A 97 -21.30 -25.79 14.86
CA ALA A 97 -20.59 -27.06 14.75
C ALA A 97 -20.26 -27.41 13.29
N SER A 98 -21.21 -27.21 12.36
CA SER A 98 -21.00 -27.42 10.93
C SER A 98 -19.97 -26.45 10.34
N GLY A 99 -20.04 -25.17 10.71
CA GLY A 99 -19.06 -24.17 10.29
C GLY A 99 -17.65 -24.49 10.77
N LYS A 100 -17.51 -24.93 12.03
CA LYS A 100 -16.22 -25.37 12.58
C LYS A 100 -15.67 -26.59 11.85
N ALA A 101 -16.51 -27.61 11.62
CA ALA A 101 -16.09 -28.81 10.89
C ALA A 101 -15.65 -28.50 9.45
N LYS A 102 -16.34 -27.58 8.78
CA LYS A 102 -15.94 -27.10 7.44
C LYS A 102 -14.62 -26.34 7.49
N ALA A 103 -14.44 -25.43 8.43
CA ALA A 103 -13.19 -24.67 8.59
C ALA A 103 -11.99 -25.59 8.87
N ASP A 104 -12.17 -26.60 9.73
CA ASP A 104 -11.12 -27.59 10.04
C ASP A 104 -10.77 -28.44 8.79
N ALA A 105 -11.77 -28.81 7.98
CA ALA A 105 -11.55 -29.54 6.72
C ALA A 105 -10.84 -28.68 5.65
N ASP A 106 -11.27 -27.43 5.49
CA ASP A 106 -10.66 -26.49 4.54
C ASP A 106 -9.20 -26.18 4.95
N LYS A 107 -8.93 -26.04 6.26
CA LYS A 107 -7.57 -25.89 6.81
C LYS A 107 -6.70 -27.11 6.51
N ALA A 108 -7.19 -28.32 6.76
CA ALA A 108 -6.44 -29.55 6.48
C ALA A 108 -6.13 -29.72 4.98
N ALA A 109 -7.07 -29.36 4.10
CA ALA A 109 -6.86 -29.37 2.66
C ALA A 109 -5.79 -28.34 2.22
N ALA A 110 -5.82 -27.15 2.80
CA ALA A 110 -4.83 -26.11 2.53
C ALA A 110 -3.42 -26.52 3.01
N GLU A 111 -3.30 -27.12 4.20
CA GLU A 111 -2.04 -27.64 4.72
C GLU A 111 -1.46 -28.75 3.83
N ALA A 112 -2.30 -29.67 3.33
CA ALA A 112 -1.87 -30.71 2.39
C ALA A 112 -1.40 -30.12 1.05
N ALA A 113 -2.14 -29.18 0.46
CA ALA A 113 -1.76 -28.52 -0.78
C ALA A 113 -0.46 -27.71 -0.64
N ALA A 114 -0.25 -27.07 0.52
CA ALA A 114 0.97 -26.35 0.83
C ALA A 114 2.17 -27.30 0.94
N ALA A 115 2.00 -28.48 1.56
CA ALA A 115 3.04 -29.49 1.64
C ALA A 115 3.43 -30.05 0.26
N ASP A 116 2.45 -30.34 -0.60
CA ASP A 116 2.68 -30.80 -1.97
C ASP A 116 3.42 -29.75 -2.81
N LYS A 117 3.01 -28.48 -2.69
CA LYS A 117 3.68 -27.36 -3.36
C LYS A 117 5.12 -27.18 -2.87
N ALA A 118 5.36 -27.26 -1.55
CA ALA A 118 6.70 -27.15 -0.99
C ALA A 118 7.62 -28.27 -1.49
N ALA A 119 7.11 -29.50 -1.60
CA ALA A 119 7.85 -30.63 -2.16
C ALA A 119 8.19 -30.41 -3.65
N ALA A 120 7.23 -29.93 -4.45
CA ALA A 120 7.46 -29.60 -5.85
C ALA A 120 8.48 -28.46 -6.03
N ASP A 121 8.38 -27.41 -5.22
CA ASP A 121 9.31 -26.28 -5.23
C ASP A 121 10.74 -26.72 -4.86
N GLN A 122 10.88 -27.61 -3.87
CA GLN A 122 12.18 -28.18 -3.47
C GLN A 122 12.79 -29.01 -4.60
N GLN A 123 12.00 -29.83 -5.30
CA GLN A 123 12.46 -30.60 -6.47
C GLN A 123 12.88 -29.69 -7.62
N ALA A 124 12.11 -28.64 -7.91
CA ALA A 124 12.44 -27.65 -8.93
C ALA A 124 13.69 -26.83 -8.58
N ALA A 125 13.88 -26.48 -7.30
CA ALA A 125 15.08 -25.81 -6.82
C ALA A 125 16.32 -26.72 -6.96
N ALA A 126 16.20 -28.00 -6.61
CA ALA A 126 17.28 -28.96 -6.80
C ALA A 126 17.64 -29.16 -8.29
N ALA A 127 16.64 -29.19 -9.17
CA ALA A 127 16.85 -29.26 -10.62
C ALA A 127 17.57 -28.01 -11.16
N ARG A 128 17.13 -26.80 -10.74
CA ARG A 128 17.78 -25.53 -11.08
C ARG A 128 19.22 -25.46 -10.55
N GLY A 129 19.48 -25.93 -9.33
CA GLY A 129 20.83 -26.01 -8.76
C GLY A 129 21.76 -26.91 -9.59
N ARG A 130 21.28 -28.08 -10.04
CA ARG A 130 22.04 -28.97 -10.93
C ARG A 130 22.32 -28.33 -12.29
N ALA A 131 21.33 -27.66 -12.88
CA ALA A 131 21.47 -26.96 -14.15
C ALA A 131 22.48 -25.80 -14.04
N LYS A 132 22.39 -25.00 -12.98
CA LYS A 132 23.32 -23.92 -12.68
C LYS A 132 24.76 -24.43 -12.50
N ALA A 133 24.96 -25.48 -11.69
CA ALA A 133 26.29 -26.07 -11.51
C ALA A 133 26.88 -26.60 -12.83
N THR A 134 26.04 -27.13 -13.72
CA THR A 134 26.45 -27.59 -15.05
C THR A 134 26.86 -26.41 -15.93
N ALA A 135 26.08 -25.34 -15.93
CA ALA A 135 26.36 -24.12 -16.69
C ALA A 135 27.63 -23.40 -16.19
N GLU A 136 27.82 -23.29 -14.87
CA GLU A 136 29.02 -22.71 -14.25
C GLU A 136 30.26 -23.52 -14.61
N LYS A 137 30.17 -24.85 -14.62
CA LYS A 137 31.27 -25.71 -15.06
C LYS A 137 31.59 -25.51 -16.54
N ALA A 138 30.58 -25.39 -17.40
CA ALA A 138 30.78 -25.11 -18.83
C ALA A 138 31.40 -23.71 -19.06
N ALA A 139 30.94 -22.69 -18.32
CA ALA A 139 31.47 -21.33 -18.37
C ALA A 139 32.92 -21.27 -17.88
N ALA A 140 33.27 -22.00 -16.81
CA ALA A 140 34.65 -22.08 -16.32
C ALA A 140 35.58 -22.73 -17.35
N VAL A 141 35.12 -23.78 -18.05
CA VAL A 141 35.87 -24.41 -19.14
C VAL A 141 36.06 -23.43 -20.31
N ALA A 142 35.00 -22.74 -20.74
CA ALA A 142 35.06 -21.74 -21.80
C ALA A 142 36.00 -20.57 -21.44
N LYS A 143 35.95 -20.10 -20.19
CA LYS A 143 36.85 -19.08 -19.66
C LYS A 143 38.31 -19.54 -19.69
N GLY A 144 38.60 -20.76 -19.22
CA GLY A 144 39.96 -21.32 -19.29
C GLY A 144 40.46 -21.48 -20.73
N GLN A 145 39.58 -21.82 -21.68
CA GLN A 145 39.92 -21.85 -23.11
C GLN A 145 40.19 -20.45 -23.68
N ALA A 146 39.40 -19.44 -23.28
CA ALA A 146 39.59 -18.05 -23.69
C ALA A 146 40.86 -17.44 -23.10
N GLU A 147 41.17 -17.71 -21.83
CA GLU A 147 42.42 -17.31 -21.16
C GLU A 147 43.63 -17.97 -21.84
N ALA A 148 43.54 -19.26 -22.18
CA ALA A 148 44.60 -19.95 -22.93
C ALA A 148 44.76 -19.40 -24.36
N ALA A 149 43.67 -19.02 -25.03
CA ALA A 149 43.72 -18.36 -26.33
C ALA A 149 44.32 -16.95 -26.24
N THR A 150 43.98 -16.20 -25.19
CA THR A 150 44.54 -14.88 -24.89
C THR A 150 46.03 -14.98 -24.59
N ALA A 151 46.45 -15.92 -23.75
CA ALA A 151 47.86 -16.15 -23.45
C ALA A 151 48.67 -16.54 -24.71
N ARG A 152 48.07 -17.29 -25.64
CA ARG A 152 48.68 -17.60 -26.95
C ARG A 152 48.74 -16.37 -27.87
N ALA A 153 47.70 -15.53 -27.87
CA ALA A 153 47.68 -14.28 -28.62
C ALA A 153 48.71 -13.29 -28.07
N GLU A 154 48.78 -13.11 -26.74
CA GLU A 154 49.80 -12.30 -26.08
C GLU A 154 51.21 -12.84 -26.31
N GLN A 155 51.40 -14.17 -26.38
CA GLN A 155 52.70 -14.75 -26.73
C GLN A 155 53.05 -14.46 -28.20
N ALA A 156 52.09 -14.58 -29.12
CA ALA A 156 52.30 -14.22 -30.51
C ALA A 156 52.57 -12.71 -30.70
N GLU A 157 51.92 -11.86 -29.90
CA GLU A 157 52.18 -10.42 -29.83
C GLU A 157 53.54 -10.12 -29.20
N ARG A 158 53.96 -10.84 -28.15
CA ARG A 158 55.31 -10.75 -27.57
C ARG A 158 56.38 -11.16 -28.59
N ASP A 159 56.16 -12.23 -29.32
CA ASP A 159 57.07 -12.70 -30.37
C ASP A 159 57.13 -11.70 -31.55
N ALA A 160 55.99 -11.10 -31.92
CA ALA A 160 55.90 -10.03 -32.93
C ALA A 160 56.50 -8.69 -32.44
N ALA A 161 56.38 -8.39 -31.15
CA ALA A 161 56.94 -7.23 -30.50
C ALA A 161 58.46 -7.39 -30.31
N GLU A 162 58.99 -8.59 -30.07
CA GLU A 162 60.43 -8.87 -30.08
C GLU A 162 61.00 -8.76 -31.50
N ALA A 163 60.26 -9.22 -32.51
CA ALA A 163 60.62 -9.00 -33.92
C ALA A 163 60.60 -7.50 -34.29
N SER A 164 59.64 -6.74 -33.76
CA SER A 164 59.54 -5.28 -33.94
C SER A 164 60.55 -4.49 -33.10
N ALA A 165 60.93 -4.98 -31.91
CA ALA A 165 61.93 -4.37 -31.02
C ALA A 165 63.35 -4.51 -31.59
N ARG A 166 63.63 -5.60 -32.33
CA ARG A 166 64.84 -5.72 -33.16
C ARG A 166 64.87 -4.72 -34.31
N ALA A 167 63.72 -4.27 -34.81
CA ALA A 167 63.61 -3.21 -35.82
C ALA A 167 63.57 -1.78 -35.21
N ALA A 168 63.07 -1.64 -33.99
CA ALA A 168 62.83 -0.36 -33.30
C ALA A 168 63.99 0.09 -32.39
N GLN A 169 65.15 -0.58 -32.43
CA GLN A 169 66.37 -0.16 -31.74
C GLN A 169 67.04 1.09 -32.35
N THR A 170 66.22 2.01 -32.89
CA THR A 170 66.65 3.29 -33.50
C THR A 170 65.78 4.51 -33.15
N ALA A 171 64.79 4.43 -32.25
CA ALA A 171 64.07 5.64 -31.84
C ALA A 171 63.54 5.56 -30.41
N ALA A 172 64.13 6.37 -29.53
CA ALA A 172 63.89 6.39 -28.09
C ALA A 172 62.74 7.35 -27.67
N ASN A 173 62.04 6.92 -26.61
CA ASN A 173 61.45 7.66 -25.50
C ASN A 173 60.60 8.92 -25.76
N GLN A 174 59.30 8.84 -25.44
CA GLN A 174 58.61 9.81 -24.57
C GLN A 174 57.47 9.16 -23.74
N PRO A 175 57.22 9.60 -22.48
CA PRO A 175 56.05 9.21 -21.69
C PRO A 175 54.84 10.10 -21.97
N THR A 176 53.64 9.51 -22.08
CA THR A 176 52.37 10.24 -22.26
C THR A 176 51.67 10.50 -20.92
N THR A 177 51.27 11.76 -20.70
CA THR A 177 50.43 12.21 -19.57
C THR A 177 48.95 11.83 -19.82
N PRO A 178 48.18 11.38 -18.82
CA PRO A 178 46.75 11.06 -19.01
C PRO A 178 45.97 12.33 -19.35
N ALA A 179 45.13 12.26 -20.39
CA ALA A 179 44.24 13.35 -20.78
C ALA A 179 43.20 13.65 -19.66
N PRO A 180 42.86 14.91 -19.38
CA PRO A 180 41.84 15.26 -18.42
C PRO A 180 40.48 14.71 -18.85
N ALA A 181 39.74 14.12 -17.90
CA ALA A 181 38.41 13.57 -18.14
C ALA A 181 37.45 14.68 -18.59
N THR A 182 36.92 14.57 -19.80
CA THR A 182 35.92 15.49 -20.34
C THR A 182 34.57 15.24 -19.67
N LYS A 183 33.98 16.28 -19.08
CA LYS A 183 32.61 16.26 -18.54
C LYS A 183 31.63 15.81 -19.65
N PRO A 184 30.68 14.91 -19.38
CA PRO A 184 29.69 14.51 -20.37
C PRO A 184 28.81 15.70 -20.77
N THR A 185 28.22 15.63 -21.97
CA THR A 185 27.26 16.62 -22.48
C THR A 185 25.84 16.11 -22.33
N ALA A 186 24.89 17.03 -22.16
CA ALA A 186 23.46 16.73 -22.17
C ALA A 186 22.76 17.55 -23.28
N PRO A 187 21.61 17.08 -23.80
CA PRO A 187 20.75 17.90 -24.64
C PRO A 187 20.33 19.19 -23.93
N ALA A 188 19.95 20.19 -24.73
CA ALA A 188 19.35 21.42 -24.19
C ALA A 188 18.05 21.09 -23.44
N ARG A 189 17.76 21.83 -22.37
CA ARG A 189 16.58 21.63 -21.51
C ARG A 189 15.27 21.57 -22.31
N ASP A 190 15.10 22.47 -23.29
CA ASP A 190 13.90 22.51 -24.15
C ASP A 190 13.68 21.21 -24.93
N ALA A 191 14.74 20.61 -25.47
CA ALA A 191 14.67 19.32 -26.15
C ALA A 191 14.34 18.15 -25.21
N LEU A 192 14.72 18.27 -23.93
CA LEU A 192 14.32 17.31 -22.92
C LEU A 192 12.84 17.49 -22.58
N LEU A 193 12.37 18.72 -22.38
CA LEU A 193 10.97 19.02 -22.04
C LEU A 193 9.98 18.56 -23.10
N HIS A 194 10.38 18.64 -24.37
CA HIS A 194 9.55 18.34 -25.53
C HIS A 194 10.22 17.27 -26.41
N PRO A 195 10.31 16.02 -25.92
CA PRO A 195 10.99 14.98 -26.67
C PRO A 195 10.20 14.63 -27.93
N THR A 196 10.89 14.41 -29.04
CA THR A 196 10.27 14.05 -30.33
C THR A 196 9.89 12.58 -30.44
N THR A 197 10.42 11.74 -29.55
CA THR A 197 10.06 10.33 -29.38
C THR A 197 9.72 10.06 -27.93
N ARG A 198 8.87 9.05 -27.69
CA ARG A 198 8.49 8.67 -26.34
C ARG A 198 9.72 8.17 -25.56
N GLN A 199 9.74 8.49 -24.29
CA GLN A 199 10.79 8.13 -23.36
C GLN A 199 10.53 6.74 -22.79
N PHE A 200 11.51 5.84 -22.91
CA PHE A 200 11.52 4.58 -22.19
C PHE A 200 12.47 4.71 -21.00
N GLY A 201 11.93 4.81 -19.79
CA GLY A 201 12.68 4.86 -18.54
C GLY A 201 12.76 3.51 -17.84
N LEU A 202 13.80 3.33 -17.04
CA LEU A 202 13.99 2.12 -16.27
C LEU A 202 14.55 2.43 -14.87
N TYR A 203 13.86 1.93 -13.85
CA TYR A 203 14.42 1.76 -12.51
C TYR A 203 14.90 0.32 -12.37
N THR A 204 16.15 0.14 -11.96
CA THR A 204 16.69 -1.16 -11.55
C THR A 204 17.26 -1.04 -10.14
N THR A 205 17.62 -2.16 -9.52
CA THR A 205 18.09 -2.18 -8.12
C THR A 205 19.26 -1.23 -7.85
N GLN A 206 20.15 -1.07 -8.83
CA GLN A 206 21.40 -0.32 -8.67
C GLN A 206 21.57 0.81 -9.69
N SER A 207 20.61 1.08 -10.58
CA SER A 207 20.69 2.23 -11.47
C SER A 207 20.69 3.53 -10.65
N PRO A 208 21.49 4.56 -11.00
CA PRO A 208 22.57 4.61 -12.01
C PRO A 208 23.97 4.24 -11.47
N PHE A 209 24.05 3.71 -10.26
CA PHE A 209 25.29 3.34 -9.57
C PHE A 209 25.96 2.09 -10.17
N SER A 210 25.18 1.20 -10.77
CA SER A 210 25.63 0.07 -11.58
C SER A 210 24.73 -0.11 -12.79
N TRP A 211 25.35 -0.36 -13.94
CA TRP A 211 24.63 -0.55 -15.21
C TRP A 211 24.36 -2.01 -15.55
N SER A 212 24.86 -2.99 -14.78
CA SER A 212 24.76 -4.41 -15.14
C SER A 212 23.31 -4.85 -15.38
N GLU A 213 22.43 -4.71 -14.39
CA GLU A 213 21.02 -5.11 -14.55
C GLU A 213 20.31 -4.25 -15.60
N PHE A 214 20.65 -2.97 -15.68
CA PHE A 214 20.06 -2.04 -16.63
C PHE A 214 20.38 -2.42 -18.08
N ASP A 215 21.64 -2.69 -18.38
CA ASP A 215 22.13 -3.07 -19.70
C ASP A 215 21.67 -4.49 -20.09
N ASP A 216 21.60 -5.41 -19.12
CA ASP A 216 21.07 -6.76 -19.32
C ASP A 216 19.59 -6.73 -19.73
N VAL A 217 18.77 -5.87 -19.09
CA VAL A 217 17.36 -5.68 -19.45
C VAL A 217 17.25 -5.00 -20.82
N ALA A 218 17.98 -3.91 -21.05
CA ALA A 218 17.99 -3.21 -22.34
C ALA A 218 18.35 -4.15 -23.50
N THR A 219 19.35 -5.01 -23.30
CA THR A 219 19.77 -6.01 -24.29
C THR A 219 18.67 -7.03 -24.58
N GLN A 220 17.98 -7.52 -23.56
CA GLN A 220 16.89 -8.49 -23.73
C GLN A 220 15.65 -7.88 -24.39
N VAL A 221 15.37 -6.61 -24.10
CA VAL A 221 14.27 -5.86 -24.72
C VAL A 221 14.61 -5.46 -26.16
N GLY A 222 15.90 -5.31 -26.49
CA GLY A 222 16.34 -4.82 -27.81
C GLY A 222 16.09 -3.32 -28.02
N SER A 223 15.82 -2.57 -26.96
CA SER A 223 15.63 -1.11 -26.97
C SER A 223 16.46 -0.47 -25.86
N THR A 224 17.00 0.73 -26.13
CA THR A 224 17.83 1.47 -25.18
C THR A 224 16.94 2.41 -24.38
N PRO A 225 16.81 2.23 -23.05
CA PRO A 225 16.07 3.19 -22.23
C PRO A 225 16.75 4.56 -22.30
N THR A 226 15.98 5.64 -22.24
CA THR A 226 16.42 7.05 -22.28
C THR A 226 16.46 7.70 -20.89
N ILE A 227 15.76 7.12 -19.91
CA ILE A 227 15.71 7.60 -18.52
C ILE A 227 16.26 6.53 -17.55
N ALA A 228 17.13 6.96 -16.64
CA ALA A 228 17.62 6.15 -15.52
C ALA A 228 16.98 6.63 -14.22
N GLY A 229 16.05 5.84 -13.67
CA GLY A 229 15.38 6.15 -12.43
C GLY A 229 16.18 5.73 -11.19
N TYR A 230 16.15 6.55 -10.13
CA TYR A 230 16.67 6.21 -8.80
C TYR A 230 15.96 7.00 -7.69
N PHE A 231 16.15 6.56 -6.44
CA PHE A 231 15.55 7.17 -5.25
C PHE A 231 16.62 7.90 -4.42
N GLN A 232 16.21 9.06 -3.90
CA GLN A 232 16.85 10.06 -3.04
C GLN A 232 16.18 10.30 -1.67
N GLY A 233 16.79 10.08 -0.51
CA GLY A 233 16.31 10.66 0.76
C GLY A 233 16.98 12.01 1.08
N TRP A 234 16.37 12.82 1.94
CA TRP A 234 16.93 14.10 2.42
C TRP A 234 18.05 13.93 3.47
N ASP A 235 18.42 12.68 3.78
CA ASP A 235 19.55 12.30 4.64
C ASP A 235 20.90 12.21 3.89
N SER A 236 20.95 12.64 2.63
CA SER A 236 22.15 12.59 1.80
C SER A 236 22.28 13.80 0.86
N ASP A 237 23.53 14.18 0.57
CA ASP A 237 23.87 15.29 -0.34
C ASP A 237 23.61 14.91 -1.82
N PHE A 238 23.55 15.90 -2.70
CA PHE A 238 23.31 15.69 -4.13
C PHE A 238 24.32 14.71 -4.75
N ARG A 239 23.79 13.64 -5.37
CA ARG A 239 24.60 12.59 -6.01
C ARG A 239 25.08 13.02 -7.40
N THR A 240 26.12 13.86 -7.42
CA THR A 240 26.77 14.31 -8.67
C THR A 240 27.25 13.14 -9.53
N ASP A 241 27.66 12.03 -8.90
CA ASP A 241 28.05 10.80 -9.57
C ASP A 241 26.87 10.11 -10.26
N ALA A 242 25.68 10.10 -9.67
CA ALA A 242 24.47 9.55 -10.30
C ALA A 242 24.17 10.27 -11.62
N VAL A 243 24.17 11.60 -11.59
CA VAL A 243 23.86 12.43 -12.75
C VAL A 243 24.96 12.35 -13.81
N THR A 244 26.22 12.43 -13.40
CA THR A 244 27.36 12.35 -14.33
C THR A 244 27.43 10.99 -15.02
N ARG A 245 27.19 9.89 -14.29
CA ARG A 245 27.18 8.54 -14.86
C ARG A 245 26.04 8.36 -15.86
N SER A 246 24.83 8.84 -15.55
CA SER A 246 23.69 8.77 -16.46
C SER A 246 23.98 9.51 -17.78
N TRP A 247 24.48 10.75 -17.71
CA TRP A 247 24.82 11.50 -18.92
C TRP A 247 26.04 10.95 -19.68
N SER A 248 26.97 10.27 -19.00
CA SER A 248 28.05 9.55 -19.67
C SER A 248 27.53 8.38 -20.53
N LYS A 249 26.32 7.90 -20.24
CA LYS A 249 25.59 6.89 -21.03
C LYS A 249 24.49 7.50 -21.91
N GLY A 250 24.37 8.82 -21.95
CA GLY A 250 23.35 9.54 -22.72
C GLY A 250 21.93 9.48 -22.13
N LEU A 251 21.79 9.19 -20.83
CA LEU A 251 20.50 9.04 -20.15
C LEU A 251 20.15 10.25 -19.30
N LEU A 252 18.87 10.64 -19.30
CA LEU A 252 18.32 11.59 -18.33
C LEU A 252 18.13 10.87 -16.98
N PRO A 253 18.82 11.28 -15.90
CA PRO A 253 18.53 10.77 -14.57
C PRO A 253 17.17 11.31 -14.09
N MET A 254 16.29 10.41 -13.63
CA MET A 254 15.06 10.78 -12.91
C MET A 254 15.20 10.41 -11.44
N LEU A 255 15.36 11.43 -10.61
CA LEU A 255 15.47 11.34 -9.17
C LEU A 255 14.06 11.39 -8.56
N THR A 256 13.63 10.31 -7.93
CA THR A 256 12.55 10.37 -6.94
C THR A 256 13.13 10.90 -5.64
N TRP A 257 12.81 12.13 -5.27
CA TRP A 257 13.39 12.79 -4.10
C TRP A 257 12.35 12.84 -2.99
N GLU A 258 12.64 12.17 -1.88
CA GLU A 258 11.71 11.99 -0.77
C GLU A 258 12.19 12.80 0.45
N SER A 259 11.32 13.64 0.98
CA SER A 259 11.56 14.42 2.21
C SER A 259 11.54 13.51 3.45
N ARG A 260 12.46 12.55 3.54
CA ARG A 260 12.68 11.64 4.68
C ARG A 260 14.02 10.91 4.51
N PRO A 261 14.50 10.15 5.51
CA PRO A 261 15.68 9.32 5.36
C PRO A 261 15.42 8.15 4.40
N MET A 262 16.39 7.79 3.57
CA MET A 262 16.24 6.70 2.60
C MET A 262 15.91 5.34 3.25
N ALA A 263 16.42 5.11 4.46
CA ALA A 263 16.22 3.86 5.19
C ALA A 263 14.82 3.74 5.81
N ALA A 264 13.97 4.78 5.73
CA ALA A 264 12.60 4.73 6.20
C ALA A 264 11.79 3.67 5.44
N ALA A 265 10.89 2.98 6.12
CA ALA A 265 10.02 2.00 5.46
C ALA A 265 9.07 2.71 4.47
N ASN A 266 8.76 2.06 3.35
CA ASN A 266 7.91 2.66 2.31
C ASN A 266 6.48 2.96 2.77
N ASP A 267 6.00 2.31 3.83
CA ASP A 267 4.70 2.52 4.46
C ASP A 267 4.78 3.29 5.79
N GLN A 268 5.95 3.85 6.13
CA GLN A 268 6.11 4.69 7.30
C GLN A 268 5.47 6.06 7.06
N ILE A 269 4.20 6.17 7.45
CA ILE A 269 3.40 7.40 7.36
C ILE A 269 3.81 8.42 8.42
N VAL A 270 4.22 7.96 9.61
CA VAL A 270 4.53 8.84 10.74
C VAL A 270 6.00 9.22 10.73
N ASP A 271 6.27 10.48 10.39
CA ASP A 271 7.61 11.08 10.46
C ASP A 271 7.52 12.61 10.69
N PRO A 272 7.24 13.05 11.93
CA PRO A 272 6.94 14.46 12.21
C PRO A 272 8.13 15.39 11.96
N ALA A 273 9.37 14.88 11.97
CA ALA A 273 10.56 15.67 11.66
C ALA A 273 10.54 16.20 10.22
N TYR A 274 9.89 15.45 9.31
CA TYR A 274 9.74 15.81 7.91
C TYR A 274 8.28 16.15 7.55
N SER A 275 7.49 16.59 8.53
CA SER A 275 6.15 17.12 8.24
C SER A 275 6.22 18.37 7.35
N LEU A 276 5.19 18.59 6.54
CA LEU A 276 5.14 19.73 5.64
C LEU A 276 5.22 21.08 6.38
N PRO A 277 4.58 21.29 7.55
CA PRO A 277 4.78 22.52 8.33
C PRO A 277 6.24 22.76 8.75
N VAL A 278 6.99 21.70 9.10
CA VAL A 278 8.41 21.81 9.46
C VAL A 278 9.25 22.20 8.24
N ILE A 279 8.99 21.61 7.08
CA ILE A 279 9.65 21.97 5.83
C ILE A 279 9.32 23.42 5.45
N ASN A 280 8.04 23.79 5.46
CA ASN A 280 7.53 25.13 5.14
C ASN A 280 8.03 26.23 6.09
N SER A 281 8.42 25.88 7.32
CA SER A 281 9.04 26.82 8.26
C SER A 281 10.51 27.16 7.92
N GLY A 282 11.09 26.48 6.93
CA GLY A 282 12.46 26.70 6.47
C GLY A 282 13.51 25.85 7.20
N THR A 283 13.11 24.86 7.99
CA THR A 283 14.02 24.00 8.78
C THR A 283 15.08 23.31 7.92
N TYR A 284 14.74 23.00 6.66
CA TYR A 284 15.62 22.31 5.72
C TYR A 284 16.27 23.24 4.67
N ASP A 285 16.07 24.56 4.76
CA ASP A 285 16.53 25.50 3.73
C ASP A 285 18.03 25.45 3.47
N ASP A 286 18.85 25.31 4.52
CA ASP A 286 20.30 25.25 4.36
C ASP A 286 20.73 24.00 3.60
N TYR A 287 20.03 22.88 3.80
CA TYR A 287 20.22 21.65 3.03
C TYR A 287 19.80 21.87 1.57
N LEU A 288 18.60 22.42 1.34
CA LEU A 288 18.05 22.66 0.01
C LEU A 288 18.91 23.64 -0.81
N ARG A 289 19.44 24.71 -0.19
CA ARG A 289 20.34 25.66 -0.86
C ARG A 289 21.66 25.02 -1.25
N ARG A 290 22.24 24.15 -0.41
CA ARG A 290 23.44 23.37 -0.78
C ARG A 290 23.14 22.43 -1.94
N TYR A 291 22.04 21.68 -1.86
CA TYR A 291 21.62 20.76 -2.92
C TYR A 291 21.41 21.49 -4.25
N ALA A 292 20.69 22.61 -4.25
CA ALA A 292 20.45 23.43 -5.43
C ALA A 292 21.77 24.02 -6.00
N SER A 293 22.67 24.50 -5.14
CA SER A 293 23.99 24.98 -5.54
C SER A 293 24.81 23.88 -6.21
N ASP A 294 24.76 22.65 -5.70
CA ASP A 294 25.48 21.52 -6.28
C ASP A 294 24.90 21.11 -7.65
N VAL A 295 23.57 21.17 -7.82
CA VAL A 295 22.91 21.00 -9.13
C VAL A 295 23.37 22.07 -10.12
N ALA A 296 23.34 23.34 -9.72
CA ALA A 296 23.78 24.46 -10.56
C ALA A 296 25.27 24.35 -10.94
N THR A 297 26.12 23.95 -9.99
CA THR A 297 27.56 23.75 -10.19
C THR A 297 27.83 22.58 -11.12
N LEU A 298 27.10 21.47 -10.97
CA LEU A 298 27.21 20.33 -11.86
C LEU A 298 26.76 20.69 -13.26
N GLY A 299 25.75 21.53 -13.44
CA GLY A 299 25.31 22.03 -14.74
C GLY A 299 24.96 20.94 -15.75
N LEU A 300 24.35 19.86 -15.26
CA LEU A 300 23.81 18.75 -16.06
C LEU A 300 22.35 18.53 -15.66
N PRO A 301 21.42 18.35 -16.61
CA PRO A 301 20.01 18.21 -16.30
C PRO A 301 19.66 16.98 -15.45
N VAL A 302 18.70 17.12 -14.56
CA VAL A 302 18.09 16.03 -13.78
C VAL A 302 16.58 16.24 -13.71
N ALA A 303 15.80 15.18 -13.91
CA ALA A 303 14.37 15.22 -13.62
C ALA A 303 14.17 14.94 -12.13
N ILE A 304 13.51 15.85 -11.41
CA ILE A 304 13.23 15.72 -9.98
C ILE A 304 11.74 15.48 -9.78
N ARG A 305 11.43 14.29 -9.26
CA ARG A 305 10.11 13.84 -8.85
C ARG A 305 10.02 13.93 -7.33
N LEU A 306 9.82 15.15 -6.85
CA LEU A 306 9.78 15.51 -5.43
C LEU A 306 8.49 15.00 -4.80
N ASP A 307 8.60 14.32 -3.65
CA ASP A 307 7.48 13.94 -2.78
C ASP A 307 6.26 13.43 -3.56
N HIS A 308 6.54 12.43 -4.40
CA HIS A 308 5.60 11.74 -5.28
C HIS A 308 4.42 11.10 -4.54
N GLU A 309 3.38 10.74 -5.29
CA GLU A 309 2.16 10.11 -4.77
C GLU A 309 1.52 10.90 -3.62
N MET A 310 1.63 12.22 -3.71
CA MET A 310 1.12 13.16 -2.71
C MET A 310 -0.39 13.05 -2.49
N ASN A 311 -1.14 12.57 -3.48
CA ASN A 311 -2.57 12.30 -3.37
C ASN A 311 -2.90 10.99 -2.64
N ALA A 312 -1.91 10.17 -2.28
CA ALA A 312 -2.12 8.94 -1.54
C ALA A 312 -2.27 9.15 -0.02
N ALA A 313 -2.02 8.10 0.77
CA ALA A 313 -2.20 8.09 2.22
C ALA A 313 -1.11 7.26 2.97
N TRP A 314 0.01 6.97 2.31
CA TRP A 314 1.07 6.09 2.83
C TRP A 314 2.43 6.77 3.05
N TYR A 315 2.55 8.05 2.70
CA TYR A 315 3.77 8.83 2.85
C TYR A 315 3.63 9.98 3.86
N PRO A 316 4.74 10.40 4.49
CA PRO A 316 4.71 11.43 5.52
C PRO A 316 4.37 12.84 4.99
N TRP A 317 4.50 13.06 3.67
CA TRP A 317 4.12 14.29 2.96
C TRP A 317 2.68 14.27 2.41
N ASN A 318 1.89 13.21 2.64
CA ASN A 318 0.46 13.27 2.32
C ASN A 318 -0.24 14.25 3.28
N GLU A 319 -1.19 15.05 2.80
CA GLU A 319 -1.93 15.99 3.67
C GLU A 319 -2.96 15.26 4.54
N GLN A 320 -3.56 14.19 4.02
CA GLN A 320 -4.54 13.36 4.73
C GLN A 320 -4.33 11.86 4.50
N GLY A 321 -4.58 11.06 5.54
CA GLY A 321 -4.49 9.60 5.52
C GLY A 321 -5.80 8.94 5.10
N SER A 322 -5.87 7.60 5.18
CA SER A 322 -7.01 6.80 4.67
C SER A 322 -8.38 7.12 5.29
N GLY A 323 -8.40 7.72 6.48
CA GLY A 323 -9.61 8.18 7.16
C GLY A 323 -9.94 9.67 6.96
N GLY A 324 -9.19 10.38 6.11
CA GLY A 324 -9.29 11.84 5.93
C GLY A 324 -8.66 12.66 7.08
N ALA A 325 -8.03 11.99 8.05
CA ALA A 325 -7.32 12.67 9.13
C ALA A 325 -5.97 13.21 8.65
N SER A 326 -5.54 14.33 9.23
CA SER A 326 -4.21 14.91 9.00
C SER A 326 -3.09 13.89 9.28
N VAL A 327 -2.13 13.81 8.38
CA VAL A 327 -0.88 13.05 8.55
C VAL A 327 0.20 14.01 9.07
N ASN A 328 0.92 13.65 10.13
CA ASN A 328 2.01 14.45 10.71
C ASN A 328 1.69 15.92 11.03
N GLY A 329 0.41 16.30 11.17
CA GLY A 329 0.01 17.70 11.35
C GLY A 329 -0.03 18.51 10.05
N ASN A 330 0.16 17.86 8.89
CA ASN A 330 -0.01 18.45 7.57
C ASN A 330 -1.46 18.93 7.40
N SER A 331 -1.61 20.10 6.79
CA SER A 331 -2.87 20.75 6.53
C SER A 331 -3.12 20.91 5.03
N PRO A 332 -4.38 21.07 4.59
CA PRO A 332 -4.68 21.35 3.20
C PRO A 332 -3.91 22.56 2.64
N GLY A 333 -3.16 22.36 1.56
CA GLY A 333 -2.34 23.37 0.90
C GLY A 333 -0.88 23.44 1.38
N ASP A 334 -0.50 22.68 2.41
CA ASP A 334 0.89 22.59 2.86
C ASP A 334 1.78 21.95 1.80
N TYR A 335 1.27 21.00 1.00
CA TYR A 335 2.03 20.31 -0.03
C TYR A 335 2.41 21.27 -1.15
N VAL A 336 1.44 22.07 -1.61
CA VAL A 336 1.68 23.11 -2.62
C VAL A 336 2.66 24.16 -2.09
N SER A 337 2.54 24.54 -0.82
CA SER A 337 3.47 25.49 -0.19
C SER A 337 4.89 24.93 -0.15
N MET A 338 5.06 23.65 0.20
CA MET A 338 6.35 22.96 0.24
C MET A 338 6.97 22.87 -1.15
N TRP A 339 6.20 22.43 -2.15
CA TRP A 339 6.67 22.31 -3.51
C TRP A 339 7.22 23.64 -4.03
N ARG A 340 6.43 24.71 -3.89
CA ARG A 340 6.83 26.05 -4.34
C ARG A 340 8.06 26.56 -3.59
N HIS A 341 8.12 26.32 -2.28
CA HIS A 341 9.25 26.71 -1.45
C HIS A 341 10.57 26.04 -1.90
N VAL A 342 10.56 24.73 -2.15
CA VAL A 342 11.73 24.00 -2.67
C VAL A 342 12.11 24.51 -4.07
N HIS A 343 11.13 24.68 -4.95
CA HIS A 343 11.35 25.20 -6.30
C HIS A 343 11.98 26.61 -6.28
N ASP A 344 11.49 27.52 -5.44
CA ASP A 344 11.98 28.89 -5.35
C ASP A 344 13.40 28.97 -4.79
N ILE A 345 13.78 28.05 -3.90
CA ILE A 345 15.18 27.90 -3.45
C ILE A 345 16.07 27.49 -4.63
N PHE A 346 15.61 26.58 -5.48
CA PHE A 346 16.35 26.16 -6.68
C PHE A 346 16.44 27.27 -7.74
N GLU A 347 15.36 28.03 -7.93
CA GLU A 347 15.36 29.21 -8.80
C GLU A 347 16.39 30.25 -8.32
N ALA A 348 16.39 30.56 -7.02
CA ALA A 348 17.31 31.53 -6.43
C ALA A 348 18.78 31.11 -6.55
N ALA A 349 19.07 29.80 -6.58
CA ALA A 349 20.40 29.25 -6.83
C ALA A 349 20.77 29.17 -8.33
N GLY A 350 19.84 29.49 -9.23
CA GLY A 350 20.02 29.31 -10.68
C GLY A 350 20.01 27.85 -11.13
N ALA A 351 19.49 26.94 -10.31
CA ALA A 351 19.50 25.50 -10.53
C ALA A 351 18.38 25.03 -11.48
N ASN A 352 17.26 25.77 -11.58
CA ASN A 352 16.09 25.37 -12.36
C ASN A 352 16.37 25.17 -13.87
N GLN A 353 17.38 25.85 -14.42
CA GLN A 353 17.83 25.61 -15.80
C GLN A 353 18.40 24.19 -16.03
N TYR A 354 18.70 23.46 -14.95
CA TYR A 354 19.18 22.07 -14.94
C TYR A 354 18.19 21.12 -14.27
N VAL A 355 16.98 21.57 -13.92
CA VAL A 355 15.94 20.73 -13.32
C VAL A 355 14.73 20.64 -14.25
N ILE A 356 14.20 19.44 -14.38
CA ILE A 356 12.87 19.17 -14.92
C ILE A 356 12.00 18.77 -13.73
N TRP A 357 11.04 19.62 -13.35
CA TRP A 357 10.17 19.40 -12.21
C TRP A 357 9.00 18.48 -12.57
N VAL A 358 8.94 17.30 -11.93
CA VAL A 358 7.98 16.22 -12.23
C VAL A 358 6.96 16.07 -11.11
N TRP A 359 5.79 16.70 -11.23
CA TRP A 359 4.71 16.57 -10.24
C TRP A 359 3.91 15.29 -10.48
N ALA A 360 4.10 14.28 -9.62
CA ALA A 360 3.67 12.90 -9.89
C ALA A 360 2.67 12.32 -8.87
N PRO A 361 1.35 12.48 -9.06
CA PRO A 361 0.34 11.74 -8.28
C PRO A 361 0.33 10.23 -8.54
N ASN A 362 -0.33 9.47 -7.66
CA ASN A 362 -0.68 8.07 -7.83
C ASN A 362 -2.03 7.93 -8.57
N ILE A 363 -2.28 6.78 -9.22
CA ILE A 363 -3.57 6.46 -9.83
C ILE A 363 -4.72 6.48 -8.80
N VAL A 364 -5.84 7.09 -9.16
CA VAL A 364 -6.97 7.30 -8.22
C VAL A 364 -7.75 6.01 -7.90
N ASN A 365 -7.59 4.95 -8.67
CA ASN A 365 -8.43 3.76 -8.59
C ASN A 365 -8.34 3.01 -7.25
N ASN A 366 -7.19 3.08 -6.61
CA ASN A 366 -6.88 2.33 -5.39
C ASN A 366 -6.57 3.25 -4.20
N LEU A 367 -6.99 4.52 -4.27
CA LEU A 367 -6.87 5.47 -3.18
C LEU A 367 -8.07 5.39 -2.22
N PRO A 368 -7.94 5.86 -0.97
CA PRO A 368 -9.08 6.12 -0.10
C PRO A 368 -10.11 7.03 -0.80
N ALA A 369 -11.40 6.83 -0.55
CA ALA A 369 -12.47 7.54 -1.27
C ALA A 369 -12.34 9.07 -1.22
N ALA A 370 -11.90 9.62 -0.08
CA ALA A 370 -11.66 11.05 0.11
C ALA A 370 -10.56 11.62 -0.82
N ASN A 371 -9.65 10.75 -1.29
CA ASN A 371 -8.49 11.12 -2.09
C ASN A 371 -8.70 10.88 -3.60
N GLN A 372 -9.84 10.34 -4.02
CA GLN A 372 -10.09 9.98 -5.43
C GLN A 372 -10.62 11.14 -6.30
N THR A 373 -10.99 12.26 -5.68
CA THR A 373 -11.73 13.33 -6.38
C THR A 373 -10.79 14.25 -7.17
N LEU A 374 -11.28 14.78 -8.30
CA LEU A 374 -10.58 15.83 -9.05
C LEU A 374 -10.20 17.00 -8.15
N ALA A 375 -11.10 17.46 -7.29
CA ALA A 375 -10.86 18.61 -6.41
C ALA A 375 -9.66 18.39 -5.47
N TYR A 376 -9.51 17.17 -4.95
CA TYR A 376 -8.37 16.82 -4.08
C TYR A 376 -7.06 16.70 -4.88
N THR A 377 -7.07 16.02 -6.02
CA THR A 377 -5.89 15.97 -6.90
C THR A 377 -5.46 17.37 -7.33
N GLN A 378 -6.42 18.23 -7.69
CA GLN A 378 -6.18 19.61 -8.11
C GLN A 378 -5.68 20.50 -6.96
N SER A 379 -6.13 20.29 -5.72
CA SER A 379 -5.64 21.08 -4.58
C SER A 379 -4.16 20.87 -4.26
N LEU A 380 -3.59 19.78 -4.76
CA LEU A 380 -2.16 19.43 -4.61
C LEU A 380 -1.30 19.93 -5.78
N TYR A 381 -1.91 20.53 -6.82
CA TYR A 381 -1.19 21.02 -7.99
C TYR A 381 -0.55 22.39 -7.73
N PRO A 382 0.79 22.54 -7.82
CA PRO A 382 1.47 23.79 -7.48
C PRO A 382 1.36 24.86 -8.58
N GLY A 383 0.82 24.52 -9.75
CA GLY A 383 0.61 25.42 -10.89
C GLY A 383 1.69 25.30 -11.95
N ASP A 384 1.34 25.64 -13.20
CA ASP A 384 2.17 25.47 -14.39
C ASP A 384 3.56 26.14 -14.34
N ALA A 385 3.72 27.17 -13.51
CA ALA A 385 5.00 27.85 -13.34
C ALA A 385 6.03 27.04 -12.53
N TYR A 386 5.58 26.01 -11.81
CA TYR A 386 6.40 25.19 -10.90
C TYR A 386 6.52 23.75 -11.37
N VAL A 387 5.95 23.42 -12.54
CA VAL A 387 5.87 22.06 -13.08
C VAL A 387 6.28 22.08 -14.54
N ASP A 388 7.20 21.18 -14.89
CA ASP A 388 7.61 20.94 -16.26
C ASP A 388 6.85 19.75 -16.85
N TRP A 389 6.78 18.65 -16.09
CA TRP A 389 6.05 17.43 -16.45
C TRP A 389 5.06 17.04 -15.37
N VAL A 390 3.90 16.54 -15.78
CA VAL A 390 3.00 15.81 -14.90
C VAL A 390 3.43 14.35 -14.89
N GLY A 391 3.86 13.85 -13.75
CA GLY A 391 4.12 12.44 -13.55
C GLY A 391 2.84 11.65 -13.22
N LEU A 392 2.90 10.33 -13.36
CA LEU A 392 1.87 9.43 -12.85
C LEU A 392 2.51 8.12 -12.39
N SER A 393 2.27 7.77 -11.13
CA SER A 393 2.62 6.45 -10.58
C SER A 393 1.40 5.53 -10.58
N GLY A 394 1.56 4.31 -11.09
CA GLY A 394 0.43 3.38 -11.14
C GLY A 394 0.82 1.98 -11.59
N TYR A 395 0.32 1.00 -10.85
CA TYR A 395 0.65 -0.40 -11.03
C TYR A 395 -0.59 -1.25 -11.27
N TYR A 396 -0.50 -2.20 -12.19
CA TYR A 396 -1.50 -3.25 -12.33
C TYR A 396 -1.16 -4.43 -11.41
N ARG A 397 -1.87 -4.54 -10.29
CA ARG A 397 -1.46 -5.45 -9.21
C ARG A 397 -2.60 -5.91 -8.29
N PRO A 398 -2.40 -7.03 -7.59
CA PRO A 398 -3.34 -7.44 -6.54
C PRO A 398 -3.36 -6.47 -5.34
N PRO A 399 -4.43 -6.53 -4.52
CA PRO A 399 -5.65 -7.32 -4.75
C PRO A 399 -6.43 -6.77 -5.95
N TYR A 400 -6.90 -7.66 -6.82
CA TYR A 400 -7.68 -7.29 -8.00
C TYR A 400 -9.14 -7.14 -7.62
N LYS A 401 -9.81 -6.09 -8.11
CA LYS A 401 -11.26 -5.96 -7.99
C LYS A 401 -11.97 -6.87 -8.98
N ASP A 402 -13.23 -7.23 -8.69
CA ASP A 402 -14.03 -8.08 -9.58
C ASP A 402 -14.21 -7.49 -10.99
N ASP A 403 -14.21 -6.16 -11.11
CA ASP A 403 -14.35 -5.43 -12.36
C ASP A 403 -13.01 -5.04 -13.00
N GLN A 404 -11.89 -5.41 -12.38
CA GLN A 404 -10.56 -4.98 -12.82
C GLN A 404 -10.12 -5.73 -14.07
N THR A 405 -10.04 -5.01 -15.18
CA THR A 405 -9.50 -5.51 -16.44
C THR A 405 -8.00 -5.19 -16.56
N PRO A 406 -7.21 -6.05 -17.24
CA PRO A 406 -5.79 -5.79 -17.49
C PRO A 406 -5.60 -4.81 -18.65
N THR A 407 -6.15 -3.61 -18.52
CA THR A 407 -6.08 -2.57 -19.56
C THR A 407 -5.47 -1.28 -19.02
N PHE A 408 -4.85 -0.53 -19.91
CA PHE A 408 -4.42 0.85 -19.71
C PHE A 408 -5.57 1.73 -19.26
N ASP A 409 -6.72 1.63 -19.92
CA ASP A 409 -7.88 2.49 -19.64
C ASP A 409 -8.41 2.25 -18.24
N TYR A 410 -8.48 0.99 -17.80
CA TYR A 410 -8.81 0.70 -16.41
C TYR A 410 -7.76 1.30 -15.49
N THR A 411 -6.47 1.02 -15.68
CA THR A 411 -5.41 1.45 -14.74
C THR A 411 -5.27 2.98 -14.65
N TYR A 412 -5.26 3.68 -15.78
CA TYR A 412 -4.85 5.09 -15.87
C TYR A 412 -5.97 6.05 -16.27
N GLY A 413 -6.99 5.62 -17.02
CA GLY A 413 -7.96 6.50 -17.68
C GLY A 413 -8.60 7.53 -16.75
N ARG A 414 -9.14 7.09 -15.61
CA ARG A 414 -9.73 7.98 -14.58
C ARG A 414 -8.77 9.04 -14.06
N THR A 415 -7.49 8.69 -13.95
CA THR A 415 -6.47 9.63 -13.45
C THR A 415 -6.05 10.59 -14.56
N LEU A 416 -5.82 10.09 -15.78
CA LEU A 416 -5.50 10.91 -16.94
C LEU A 416 -6.57 11.96 -17.22
N ASP A 417 -7.86 11.61 -17.09
CA ASP A 417 -8.96 12.57 -17.21
C ASP A 417 -8.86 13.72 -16.19
N GLN A 418 -8.47 13.41 -14.95
CA GLN A 418 -8.24 14.44 -13.93
C GLN A 418 -7.04 15.31 -14.28
N LEU A 419 -5.91 14.70 -14.66
CA LEU A 419 -4.68 15.43 -14.97
C LEU A 419 -4.86 16.38 -16.16
N ARG A 420 -5.51 15.91 -17.23
CA ARG A 420 -5.85 16.71 -18.42
C ARG A 420 -6.87 17.82 -18.14
N THR A 421 -7.63 17.71 -17.04
CA THR A 421 -8.48 18.81 -16.57
C THR A 421 -7.69 19.86 -15.78
N ILE A 422 -6.60 19.45 -15.12
CA ILE A 422 -5.78 20.31 -14.25
C ILE A 422 -4.80 21.16 -15.06
N THR A 423 -4.18 20.59 -16.11
CA THR A 423 -3.12 21.25 -16.89
C THR A 423 -2.91 20.59 -18.25
N ASP A 424 -2.27 21.32 -19.18
CA ASP A 424 -1.87 20.85 -20.51
C ASP A 424 -0.39 20.42 -20.58
N LYS A 425 0.30 20.36 -19.43
CA LYS A 425 1.71 19.94 -19.37
C LYS A 425 1.89 18.49 -19.85
N PRO A 426 3.02 18.15 -20.49
CA PRO A 426 3.29 16.78 -20.93
C PRO A 426 3.24 15.78 -19.76
N ILE A 427 2.70 14.59 -20.02
CA ILE A 427 2.51 13.55 -19.01
C ILE A 427 3.59 12.47 -19.15
N ILE A 428 4.29 12.11 -18.07
CA ILE A 428 5.14 10.92 -18.04
C ILE A 428 4.56 9.91 -17.06
N LEU A 429 4.42 8.64 -17.46
CA LEU A 429 4.08 7.58 -16.52
C LEU A 429 5.33 7.25 -15.69
N ALA A 430 5.60 8.09 -14.69
CA ALA A 430 6.88 8.21 -13.99
C ALA A 430 7.28 6.97 -13.18
N GLU A 431 6.32 6.11 -12.83
CA GLU A 431 6.63 4.83 -12.18
C GLU A 431 5.50 3.83 -12.43
N ILE A 432 5.76 2.84 -13.27
CA ILE A 432 4.76 1.83 -13.63
C ILE A 432 5.29 0.40 -13.57
N GLY A 433 4.37 -0.54 -13.45
CA GLY A 433 4.66 -1.96 -13.56
C GLY A 433 3.39 -2.79 -13.43
N ALA A 434 3.49 -4.06 -13.81
CA ALA A 434 2.39 -5.02 -13.70
C ALA A 434 2.85 -6.32 -13.03
N SER A 435 1.99 -6.88 -12.18
CA SER A 435 2.31 -8.04 -11.34
C SER A 435 2.08 -9.32 -12.13
N GLU A 436 2.98 -10.29 -11.98
CA GLU A 436 2.79 -11.64 -12.54
C GLU A 436 1.65 -12.41 -11.84
N THR A 437 1.25 -11.96 -10.65
CA THR A 437 0.13 -12.52 -9.91
C THR A 437 -1.15 -12.35 -10.72
N GLY A 438 -1.94 -13.42 -10.87
CA GLY A 438 -3.13 -13.43 -11.72
C GLY A 438 -2.86 -13.67 -13.21
N GLY A 439 -1.60 -13.74 -13.66
CA GLY A 439 -1.24 -14.15 -15.03
C GLY A 439 -1.55 -13.14 -16.13
N ASN A 440 -2.00 -11.95 -15.77
CA ASN A 440 -2.53 -10.94 -16.68
C ASN A 440 -1.47 -9.93 -17.19
N LYS A 441 -0.24 -10.00 -16.68
CA LYS A 441 0.84 -9.06 -17.02
C LYS A 441 1.11 -8.95 -18.53
N PRO A 442 1.24 -10.06 -19.31
CA PRO A 442 1.48 -9.94 -20.74
C PRO A 442 0.37 -9.18 -21.48
N ALA A 443 -0.90 -9.51 -21.17
CA ALA A 443 -2.05 -8.83 -21.79
C ALA A 443 -2.08 -7.34 -21.44
N TRP A 444 -1.79 -6.99 -20.18
CA TRP A 444 -1.70 -5.60 -19.74
C TRP A 444 -0.56 -4.84 -20.43
N VAL A 445 0.59 -5.49 -20.64
CA VAL A 445 1.73 -4.89 -21.36
C VAL A 445 1.38 -4.64 -22.82
N THR A 446 0.71 -5.58 -23.50
CA THR A 446 0.22 -5.37 -24.86
C THR A 446 -0.74 -4.17 -24.92
N ASP A 447 -1.73 -4.11 -24.04
CA ASP A 447 -2.72 -3.02 -24.00
C ASP A 447 -2.08 -1.65 -23.67
N LEU A 448 -1.04 -1.63 -22.83
CA LEU A 448 -0.25 -0.42 -22.55
C LEU A 448 0.38 0.16 -23.83
N PHE A 449 1.00 -0.67 -24.67
CA PHE A 449 1.61 -0.20 -25.92
C PHE A 449 0.57 0.15 -26.98
N ASP A 450 -0.52 -0.63 -27.08
CA ASP A 450 -1.67 -0.27 -27.92
C ASP A 450 -2.23 1.10 -27.53
N ALA A 451 -2.27 1.42 -26.23
CA ALA A 451 -2.70 2.72 -25.73
C ALA A 451 -1.75 3.87 -26.12
N PHE A 452 -0.44 3.62 -26.14
CA PHE A 452 0.53 4.62 -26.62
C PHE A 452 0.38 4.93 -28.11
N ALA A 453 -0.11 3.98 -28.90
CA ALA A 453 -0.38 4.21 -30.32
C ALA A 453 -1.63 5.06 -30.59
N ARG A 454 -2.48 5.29 -29.58
CA ARG A 454 -3.73 6.04 -29.76
C ARG A 454 -3.49 7.56 -29.73
N PRO A 455 -4.03 8.33 -30.70
CA PRO A 455 -3.80 9.77 -30.78
C PRO A 455 -4.20 10.58 -29.54
N GLU A 456 -5.25 10.15 -28.83
CA GLU A 456 -5.69 10.80 -27.59
C GLU A 456 -4.68 10.71 -26.44
N ASN A 457 -3.67 9.83 -26.54
CA ASN A 457 -2.56 9.69 -25.61
C ASN A 457 -1.26 10.31 -26.14
N GLY A 458 -1.36 11.22 -27.11
CA GLY A 458 -0.21 11.95 -27.68
C GLY A 458 0.44 12.95 -26.71
N ASP A 459 -0.25 13.33 -25.64
CA ASP A 459 0.24 14.17 -24.54
C ASP A 459 1.12 13.40 -23.54
N ILE A 460 1.05 12.07 -23.55
CA ILE A 460 1.96 11.24 -22.76
C ILE A 460 3.31 11.23 -23.48
N ILE A 461 4.42 11.50 -22.81
CA ILE A 461 5.75 11.55 -23.42
C ILE A 461 6.57 10.29 -23.18
N GLY A 462 6.01 9.29 -22.50
CA GLY A 462 6.68 8.02 -22.21
C GLY A 462 6.35 7.49 -20.83
N PHE A 463 7.16 6.55 -20.37
CA PHE A 463 7.03 5.92 -19.05
C PHE A 463 8.40 5.61 -18.45
N ALA A 464 8.45 5.36 -17.14
CA ALA A 464 9.57 4.70 -16.51
C ALA A 464 9.12 3.42 -15.79
N TRP A 465 9.66 2.29 -16.23
CA TRP A 465 9.31 0.98 -15.72
C TRP A 465 10.06 0.68 -14.43
N PHE A 466 9.34 0.26 -13.40
CA PHE A 466 9.92 -0.14 -12.13
C PHE A 466 10.35 -1.62 -12.18
N ASN A 467 11.57 -1.90 -12.64
CA ASN A 467 12.06 -3.26 -12.88
C ASN A 467 12.62 -3.91 -11.60
N LEU A 468 11.78 -4.07 -10.58
CA LEU A 468 12.18 -4.66 -9.29
C LEU A 468 11.23 -5.78 -8.88
N THR A 469 11.66 -6.57 -7.90
CA THR A 469 10.78 -7.49 -7.17
C THR A 469 10.60 -6.92 -5.76
N VAL A 470 9.36 -6.69 -5.35
CA VAL A 470 9.04 -6.12 -4.03
C VAL A 470 8.06 -7.03 -3.31
N THR A 471 8.42 -7.40 -2.08
CA THR A 471 7.54 -8.15 -1.17
C THR A 471 6.88 -7.19 -0.19
N THR A 472 5.56 -7.19 -0.15
CA THR A 472 4.74 -6.35 0.73
C THR A 472 3.74 -7.20 1.50
N VAL A 473 3.29 -6.74 2.67
CA VAL A 473 2.12 -7.34 3.33
C VAL A 473 0.86 -6.70 2.75
N SER A 474 0.02 -7.50 2.09
CA SER A 474 -1.29 -7.08 1.59
C SER A 474 -2.37 -7.93 2.25
N GLN A 475 -3.34 -7.30 2.90
CA GLN A 475 -4.42 -7.97 3.64
C GLN A 475 -3.91 -9.01 4.66
N GLY A 476 -2.75 -8.77 5.27
CA GLY A 476 -2.14 -9.68 6.24
C GLY A 476 -1.31 -10.81 5.65
N GLU A 477 -1.22 -10.90 4.32
CA GLU A 477 -0.41 -11.90 3.62
C GLU A 477 0.81 -11.28 2.93
N LEU A 478 1.95 -12.00 2.92
CA LEU A 478 3.10 -11.58 2.14
C LEU A 478 2.83 -11.82 0.66
N VAL A 479 2.77 -10.73 -0.11
CA VAL A 479 2.62 -10.74 -1.56
C VAL A 479 3.91 -10.21 -2.17
N THR A 480 4.55 -11.06 -2.98
CA THR A 480 5.69 -10.65 -3.81
C THR A 480 5.17 -10.21 -5.17
N ASN A 481 5.33 -8.93 -5.47
CA ASN A 481 5.10 -8.40 -6.79
C ASN A 481 6.40 -8.43 -7.60
N ASP A 482 6.40 -9.19 -8.70
CA ASP A 482 7.51 -9.23 -9.65
C ASP A 482 7.22 -8.32 -10.84
N TRP A 483 7.70 -7.09 -10.75
CA TRP A 483 7.50 -6.07 -11.78
C TRP A 483 8.45 -6.21 -12.95
N ARG A 484 9.54 -6.97 -12.83
CA ARG A 484 10.61 -7.05 -13.85
C ARG A 484 10.07 -7.36 -15.25
N ILE A 485 10.56 -6.70 -16.28
CA ILE A 485 10.17 -6.95 -17.68
C ILE A 485 10.52 -8.39 -18.06
N VAL A 486 11.68 -8.86 -17.60
CA VAL A 486 12.23 -10.20 -17.86
C VAL A 486 11.69 -11.27 -16.87
N SER A 487 10.58 -11.01 -16.18
CA SER A 487 10.01 -11.95 -15.19
C SER A 487 9.55 -13.27 -15.82
N ARG A 488 9.01 -13.23 -17.04
CA ARG A 488 8.58 -14.41 -17.82
C ARG A 488 8.81 -14.22 -19.31
N PRO A 489 9.01 -15.30 -20.09
CA PRO A 489 9.22 -15.19 -21.54
C PRO A 489 8.07 -14.52 -22.31
N ASN A 490 6.81 -14.74 -21.92
CA ASN A 490 5.66 -14.12 -22.56
C ASN A 490 5.48 -12.65 -22.19
N THR A 491 5.82 -12.25 -20.96
CA THR A 491 5.90 -10.84 -20.55
C THR A 491 6.98 -10.11 -21.35
N LEU A 492 8.17 -10.70 -21.48
CA LEU A 492 9.26 -10.13 -22.28
C LEU A 492 8.84 -10.00 -23.75
N ALA A 493 8.25 -11.04 -24.34
CA ALA A 493 7.78 -11.00 -25.72
C ALA A 493 6.75 -9.87 -25.96
N ALA A 494 5.73 -9.75 -25.10
CA ALA A 494 4.74 -8.67 -25.20
C ALA A 494 5.39 -7.28 -25.10
N PHE A 495 6.42 -7.13 -24.25
CA PHE A 495 7.15 -5.88 -24.11
C PHE A 495 8.00 -5.55 -25.35
N VAL A 496 8.73 -6.55 -25.89
CA VAL A 496 9.53 -6.40 -27.11
C VAL A 496 8.66 -6.04 -28.30
N ASP A 497 7.52 -6.71 -28.46
CA ASP A 497 6.58 -6.45 -29.55
C ASP A 497 6.05 -5.01 -29.47
N GLY A 498 5.62 -4.57 -28.27
CA GLY A 498 5.05 -3.23 -28.09
C GLY A 498 6.07 -2.09 -28.17
N ILE A 499 7.26 -2.23 -27.58
CA ILE A 499 8.29 -1.18 -27.62
C ILE A 499 8.88 -1.02 -29.04
N SER A 500 8.83 -2.08 -29.85
CA SER A 500 9.32 -2.06 -31.23
C SER A 500 8.28 -1.61 -32.24
N ASP A 501 7.01 -1.43 -31.83
CA ASP A 501 5.95 -0.93 -32.70
C ASP A 501 6.17 0.56 -33.00
N PRO A 502 6.42 0.96 -34.26
CA PRO A 502 6.58 2.35 -34.62
C PRO A 502 5.36 3.22 -34.26
N ALA A 503 4.16 2.64 -34.18
CA ALA A 503 2.95 3.35 -33.78
C ALA A 503 2.98 3.77 -32.31
N ALA A 504 3.64 2.99 -31.44
CA ALA A 504 3.82 3.34 -30.03
C ALA A 504 4.76 4.54 -29.87
N GLY A 505 5.73 4.73 -30.79
CA GLY A 505 6.52 5.96 -30.91
C GLY A 505 7.74 6.07 -30.00
N PHE A 506 8.34 4.94 -29.60
CA PHE A 506 9.56 4.86 -28.77
C PHE A 506 10.86 4.88 -29.57
#